data_AF-A0A3N4RTH7-F1
#
_entry.id   AF-A0A3N4RTH7-F1
#
_cell.length_a   1.000
_cell.length_b   1.000
_cell.length_c   1.000
_cell.angle_alpha   90.00
_cell.angle_beta   90.00
_cell.angle_gamma   90.00
#
_symmetry.space_group_name_H-M   'P 1'
#
loop_
_entity.id
_entity.type
_entity.pdbx_description
1 polymer ?
#
loop_
_entity_poly.entity_id
_entity_poly.type
_entity_poly.pdbx_seq_one_letter_code
_entity_poly.pdbx_strand_id
1 'polypeptide(L)'
;MLSPADVENRNADIARLTAELAGHHHPNFQGAIAVADGIRWAFTPFNGDEHMPKVPDTFWAAWTNSSISAEAKNFCVEEYKNAVDHWKQAHYARRAKAAAATADVAWTSLAQARTAMDQAFEALTSAEDNRWRSAVSRLLTTQEQALAAATGWDTAFGAIASLMADTVHLGWTAEDFQRFGVRPEWAIEADSDYYRLAKAKRPAHIEVNTAIERQHAHIRAVADLLGDHTPTA
;
A
#
# COMPACT_ATOMS: atom_id res chain seq x y z
N MET A 1 5.74 -5.82 37.70
CA MET A 1 5.83 -7.23 37.26
C MET A 1 4.92 -8.05 38.17
N LEU A 2 3.98 -8.80 37.60
CA LEU A 2 3.10 -9.67 38.39
C LEU A 2 3.93 -10.79 39.03
N SER A 3 3.59 -11.19 40.25
CA SER A 3 4.18 -12.38 40.85
C SER A 3 3.67 -13.64 40.12
N PRO A 4 4.40 -14.77 40.18
CA PRO A 4 3.90 -16.03 39.62
C PRO A 4 2.52 -16.44 40.14
N ALA A 5 2.23 -16.19 41.43
CA ALA A 5 0.93 -16.46 42.04
C ALA A 5 -0.18 -15.56 41.47
N ASP A 6 0.11 -14.30 41.16
CA ASP A 6 -0.86 -13.40 40.52
C ASP A 6 -1.20 -13.83 39.10
N VAL A 7 -0.20 -14.34 38.36
CA VAL A 7 -0.41 -14.88 37.00
C VAL A 7 -1.27 -16.14 37.05
N GLU A 8 -1.04 -17.02 38.02
CA GLU A 8 -1.84 -18.23 38.22
C GLU A 8 -3.30 -17.91 38.56
N ASN A 9 -3.54 -17.00 39.50
CA ASN A 9 -4.88 -16.54 39.86
C ASN A 9 -5.61 -15.91 38.66
N ARG A 10 -4.93 -15.05 37.88
CA ARG A 10 -5.53 -14.46 36.67
C ARG A 10 -5.85 -15.50 35.60
N ASN A 11 -5.02 -16.54 35.45
CA ASN A 11 -5.32 -17.64 34.53
C ASN A 11 -6.56 -18.44 34.96
N ALA A 12 -6.75 -18.64 36.27
CA ALA A 12 -7.97 -19.27 36.79
C ALA A 12 -9.22 -18.42 36.49
N ASP A 13 -9.13 -17.10 36.65
CA ASP A 13 -10.20 -16.18 36.27
C ASP A 13 -10.50 -16.24 34.76
N ILE A 14 -9.47 -16.22 33.91
CA ILE A 14 -9.63 -16.32 32.45
C ILE A 14 -10.33 -17.64 32.06
N ALA A 15 -9.94 -18.76 32.68
CA ALA A 15 -10.56 -20.06 32.43
C ALA A 15 -12.05 -20.07 32.82
N ARG A 16 -12.39 -19.46 33.97
CA ARG A 16 -13.79 -19.29 34.40
C ARG A 16 -14.58 -18.45 33.39
N LEU A 17 -14.06 -17.29 32.99
CA LEU A 17 -14.72 -16.39 32.05
C LEU A 17 -14.92 -17.04 30.67
N THR A 18 -13.94 -17.82 30.22
CA THR A 18 -14.02 -18.60 28.98
C THR A 18 -15.11 -19.66 29.07
N ALA A 19 -15.22 -20.40 30.18
CA ALA A 19 -16.29 -21.38 30.37
C ALA A 19 -17.69 -20.71 30.41
N GLU A 20 -17.80 -19.54 31.04
CA GLU A 20 -19.06 -18.78 31.11
C GLU A 20 -19.53 -18.25 29.74
N LEU A 21 -18.59 -17.92 28.86
CA LEU A 21 -18.84 -17.44 27.50
C LEU A 21 -18.95 -18.54 26.45
N ALA A 22 -19.10 -19.80 26.86
CA ALA A 22 -19.25 -20.92 25.93
C ALA A 22 -20.38 -20.65 24.92
N GLY A 23 -20.03 -20.67 23.62
CA GLY A 23 -20.96 -20.36 22.52
C GLY A 23 -21.05 -18.88 22.12
N HIS A 24 -20.34 -17.98 22.81
CA HIS A 24 -20.27 -16.55 22.49
C HIS A 24 -18.89 -16.10 21.99
N HIS A 25 -17.88 -16.98 22.04
CA HIS A 25 -16.55 -16.69 21.53
C HIS A 25 -16.52 -16.47 20.01
N HIS A 26 -15.53 -15.69 19.57
CA HIS A 26 -15.22 -15.54 18.16
C HIS A 26 -14.88 -16.91 17.54
N PRO A 27 -15.33 -17.21 16.29
CA PRO A 27 -15.10 -18.53 15.68
C PRO A 27 -13.63 -18.96 15.59
N ASN A 28 -12.71 -18.00 15.49
CA ASN A 28 -11.27 -18.26 15.44
C ASN A 28 -10.61 -18.26 16.83
N PHE A 29 -11.31 -17.99 17.92
CA PHE A 29 -10.72 -17.95 19.27
C PHE A 29 -10.17 -19.33 19.67
N GLN A 30 -8.91 -19.36 20.11
CA GLN A 30 -8.21 -20.58 20.55
C GLN A 30 -7.93 -20.56 22.06
N GLY A 31 -8.01 -19.39 22.70
CA GLY A 31 -7.79 -19.25 24.13
C GLY A 31 -7.18 -17.90 24.49
N ALA A 32 -7.04 -17.67 25.79
CA ALA A 32 -6.42 -16.49 26.35
C ALA A 32 -5.56 -16.89 27.56
N ILE A 33 -4.45 -16.19 27.77
CA ILE A 33 -3.59 -16.40 28.93
C ILE A 33 -3.18 -15.06 29.55
N ALA A 34 -3.03 -15.03 30.87
CA ALA A 34 -2.47 -13.90 31.58
C ALA A 34 -0.96 -13.79 31.27
N VAL A 35 -0.53 -12.56 31.00
CA VAL A 35 0.87 -12.18 30.83
C VAL A 35 1.16 -10.96 31.72
N ALA A 36 2.45 -10.62 31.89
CA ALA A 36 2.87 -9.54 32.79
C ALA A 36 2.11 -8.22 32.57
N ASP A 37 1.80 -7.91 31.31
CA ASP A 37 1.20 -6.64 30.89
C ASP A 37 -0.28 -6.75 30.49
N GLY A 38 -0.95 -7.88 30.75
CA GLY A 38 -2.37 -8.05 30.41
C GLY A 38 -2.77 -9.47 30.04
N ILE A 39 -3.59 -9.58 28.99
CA ILE A 39 -4.07 -10.86 28.44
C ILE A 39 -3.49 -11.01 27.04
N ARG A 40 -2.87 -12.16 26.78
CA ARG A 40 -2.52 -12.58 25.42
C ARG A 40 -3.64 -13.44 24.88
N TRP A 41 -4.25 -12.97 23.81
CA TRP A 41 -5.31 -13.67 23.07
C TRP A 41 -4.68 -14.54 21.98
N ALA A 42 -5.21 -15.74 21.80
CA ALA A 42 -4.81 -16.65 20.74
C ALA A 42 -5.99 -16.85 19.79
N PHE A 43 -5.73 -16.68 18.50
CA PHE A 43 -6.69 -16.93 17.42
C PHE A 43 -6.04 -17.81 16.35
N THR A 44 -6.86 -18.59 15.64
CA THR A 44 -6.47 -19.10 14.32
C THR A 44 -6.10 -17.91 13.43
N PRO A 45 -5.01 -18.00 12.63
CA PRO A 45 -4.58 -16.89 11.77
C PRO A 45 -5.71 -16.39 10.85
N PHE A 46 -5.93 -15.07 10.85
CA PHE A 46 -6.82 -14.41 9.90
C PHE A 46 -6.18 -14.35 8.52
N ASN A 47 -6.95 -14.59 7.47
CA ASN A 47 -6.48 -14.47 6.08
C ASN A 47 -6.66 -13.05 5.51
N GLY A 48 -7.49 -12.21 6.16
CA GLY A 48 -7.73 -10.82 5.78
C GLY A 48 -8.78 -10.60 4.68
N ASP A 49 -9.34 -11.67 4.10
CA ASP A 49 -10.52 -11.66 3.24
C ASP A 49 -11.82 -11.95 4.00
N GLU A 50 -11.72 -12.52 5.21
CA GLU A 50 -12.91 -12.75 6.04
C GLU A 50 -13.62 -11.43 6.36
N HIS A 51 -14.90 -11.50 6.71
CA HIS A 51 -15.60 -10.33 7.24
C HIS A 51 -14.94 -9.86 8.54
N MET A 52 -14.83 -8.52 8.69
CA MET A 52 -14.30 -7.92 9.91
C MET A 52 -15.06 -8.48 11.13
N PRO A 53 -14.34 -8.98 12.15
CA PRO A 53 -14.95 -9.52 13.36
C PRO A 53 -15.92 -8.51 13.99
N LYS A 54 -17.09 -9.01 14.38
CA LYS A 54 -18.10 -8.22 15.09
C LYS A 54 -18.71 -9.08 16.18
N VAL A 55 -18.88 -8.49 17.35
CA VAL A 55 -19.65 -9.12 18.43
C VAL A 55 -21.06 -9.40 17.89
N PRO A 56 -21.56 -10.65 17.94
CA PRO A 56 -22.85 -11.00 17.38
C PRO A 56 -23.99 -10.20 18.01
N ASP A 57 -24.98 -9.80 17.21
CA ASP A 57 -26.16 -9.08 17.72
C ASP A 57 -26.92 -9.88 18.80
N THR A 58 -26.88 -11.21 18.69
CA THR A 58 -27.45 -12.13 19.69
C THR A 58 -26.77 -12.01 21.06
N PHE A 59 -25.48 -11.68 21.11
CA PHE A 59 -24.77 -11.42 22.36
C PHE A 59 -25.20 -10.10 22.99
N TRP A 60 -25.40 -9.05 22.19
CA TRP A 60 -25.95 -7.78 22.67
C TRP A 60 -27.39 -7.93 23.18
N ALA A 61 -28.20 -8.76 22.53
CA ALA A 61 -29.54 -9.08 23.02
C ALA A 61 -29.50 -9.84 24.36
N ALA A 62 -28.51 -10.71 24.57
CA ALA A 62 -28.27 -11.39 25.83
C ALA A 62 -27.61 -10.50 26.90
N TRP A 63 -27.17 -9.29 26.55
CA TRP A 63 -26.48 -8.39 27.48
C TRP A 63 -27.35 -7.95 28.66
N THR A 64 -28.66 -7.90 28.49
CA THR A 64 -29.63 -7.60 29.55
C THR A 64 -29.97 -8.82 30.41
N ASN A 65 -29.55 -10.03 29.99
CA ASN A 65 -29.69 -11.25 30.78
C ASN A 65 -28.70 -11.26 31.95
N SER A 66 -29.18 -11.67 33.12
CA SER A 66 -28.40 -11.81 34.36
C SER A 66 -27.51 -13.06 34.38
N SER A 67 -27.67 -13.97 33.40
CA SER A 67 -26.91 -15.23 33.33
C SER A 67 -25.45 -15.07 32.93
N ILE A 68 -25.05 -13.91 32.38
CA ILE A 68 -23.66 -13.58 32.06
C ILE A 68 -23.22 -12.42 32.94
N SER A 69 -22.14 -12.61 33.69
CA SER A 69 -21.51 -11.61 34.55
C SER A 69 -21.03 -10.40 33.76
N ALA A 70 -20.92 -9.26 34.43
CA ALA A 70 -20.37 -8.04 33.83
C ALA A 70 -18.90 -8.24 33.39
N GLU A 71 -18.16 -9.06 34.12
CA GLU A 71 -16.76 -9.40 33.80
C GLU A 71 -16.67 -10.21 32.51
N ALA A 72 -17.50 -11.25 32.35
CA ALA A 72 -17.55 -12.04 31.12
C ALA A 72 -18.00 -11.20 29.93
N LYS A 73 -18.96 -10.30 30.13
CA LYS A 73 -19.38 -9.33 29.11
C LYS A 73 -18.21 -8.47 28.61
N ASN A 74 -17.44 -7.89 29.52
CA ASN A 74 -16.25 -7.11 29.18
C ASN A 74 -15.17 -7.97 28.52
N PHE A 75 -14.93 -9.19 29.03
CA PHE A 75 -13.97 -10.13 28.47
C PHE A 75 -14.27 -10.46 27.00
N CYS A 76 -15.55 -10.73 26.67
CA CYS A 76 -15.99 -10.96 25.30
C CYS A 76 -15.77 -9.74 24.39
N VAL A 77 -16.09 -8.53 24.88
CA VAL A 77 -15.86 -7.29 24.11
C VAL A 77 -14.37 -7.10 23.82
N GLU A 78 -13.50 -7.34 24.81
CA GLU A 78 -12.05 -7.25 24.63
C GLU A 78 -11.51 -8.35 23.69
N GLU A 79 -12.04 -9.57 23.75
CA GLU A 79 -11.73 -10.65 22.80
C GLU A 79 -12.00 -10.18 21.36
N TYR A 80 -13.19 -9.66 21.09
CA TYR A 80 -13.56 -9.21 19.76
C TYR A 80 -12.79 -7.99 19.29
N LYS A 81 -12.43 -7.05 20.18
CA LYS A 81 -11.50 -5.96 19.84
C LYS A 81 -10.15 -6.51 19.39
N ASN A 82 -9.60 -7.48 20.12
CA ASN A 82 -8.34 -8.12 19.76
C ASN A 82 -8.47 -8.91 18.44
N ALA A 83 -9.59 -9.59 18.20
CA ALA A 83 -9.87 -10.23 16.92
C ALA A 83 -9.89 -9.22 15.76
N VAL A 84 -10.53 -8.05 15.94
CA VAL A 84 -10.53 -6.97 14.94
C VAL A 84 -9.11 -6.48 14.66
N ASP A 85 -8.28 -6.30 15.68
CA ASP A 85 -6.91 -5.83 15.48
C ASP A 85 -6.05 -6.84 14.71
N HIS A 86 -6.17 -8.14 15.03
CA HIS A 86 -5.50 -9.20 14.26
C HIS A 86 -6.04 -9.29 12.82
N TRP A 87 -7.35 -9.15 12.64
CA TRP A 87 -7.96 -9.10 11.30
C TRP A 87 -7.45 -7.89 10.51
N LYS A 88 -7.38 -6.70 11.11
CA LYS A 88 -6.85 -5.49 10.45
C LYS A 88 -5.41 -5.72 9.98
N GLN A 89 -4.55 -6.27 10.84
CA GLN A 89 -3.17 -6.58 10.46
C GLN A 89 -3.13 -7.51 9.24
N ALA A 90 -3.89 -8.61 9.23
CA ALA A 90 -3.94 -9.53 8.09
C ALA A 90 -4.54 -8.89 6.83
N HIS A 91 -5.65 -8.16 6.97
CA HIS A 91 -6.36 -7.47 5.90
C HIS A 91 -5.46 -6.45 5.20
N TYR A 92 -4.84 -5.56 5.97
CA TYR A 92 -3.95 -4.56 5.40
C TYR A 92 -2.67 -5.19 4.85
N ALA A 93 -2.17 -6.30 5.40
CA ALA A 93 -0.94 -6.93 4.93
C ALA A 93 -1.17 -7.57 3.56
N ARG A 94 -2.34 -8.17 3.38
CA ARG A 94 -2.81 -8.68 2.10
C ARG A 94 -2.94 -7.55 1.07
N ARG A 95 -3.58 -6.44 1.44
CA ARG A 95 -3.72 -5.26 0.56
C ARG A 95 -2.35 -4.68 0.19
N ALA A 96 -1.41 -4.63 1.14
CA ALA A 96 -0.05 -4.16 0.89
C ALA A 96 0.67 -5.04 -0.13
N LYS A 97 0.57 -6.37 0.02
CA LYS A 97 1.14 -7.33 -0.95
C LYS A 97 0.55 -7.18 -2.34
N ALA A 98 -0.76 -7.01 -2.45
CA ALA A 98 -1.42 -6.82 -3.74
C ALA A 98 -1.02 -5.48 -4.40
N ALA A 99 -0.96 -4.40 -3.60
CA ALA A 99 -0.52 -3.09 -4.06
C ALA A 99 0.94 -3.11 -4.52
N ALA A 100 1.83 -3.76 -3.75
CA ALA A 100 3.23 -3.95 -4.10
C ALA A 100 3.40 -4.72 -5.41
N ALA A 101 2.65 -5.81 -5.61
CA ALA A 101 2.69 -6.56 -6.87
C ALA A 101 2.25 -5.71 -8.08
N THR A 102 1.25 -4.85 -7.91
CA THR A 102 0.78 -3.94 -8.97
C THR A 102 1.83 -2.87 -9.26
N ALA A 103 2.43 -2.29 -8.22
CA ALA A 103 3.50 -1.31 -8.33
C ALA A 103 4.73 -1.92 -9.02
N ASP A 104 5.08 -3.16 -8.74
CA ASP A 104 6.20 -3.86 -9.37
C ASP A 104 6.12 -3.89 -10.90
N VAL A 105 4.93 -4.23 -11.41
CA VAL A 105 4.64 -4.23 -12.85
C VAL A 105 4.71 -2.81 -13.40
N ALA A 106 4.12 -1.84 -12.72
CA ALA A 106 4.11 -0.44 -13.15
C ALA A 106 5.53 0.16 -13.17
N TRP A 107 6.36 -0.15 -12.18
CA TRP A 107 7.76 0.25 -12.10
C TRP A 107 8.56 -0.29 -13.28
N THR A 108 8.40 -1.59 -13.56
CA THR A 108 9.09 -2.25 -14.67
C THR A 108 8.69 -1.61 -16.01
N SER A 109 7.40 -1.36 -16.22
CA SER A 109 6.91 -0.65 -17.42
C SER A 109 7.49 0.75 -17.53
N LEU A 110 7.53 1.52 -16.43
CA LEU A 110 8.12 2.86 -16.43
C LEU A 110 9.61 2.84 -16.79
N ALA A 111 10.37 1.93 -16.17
CA ALA A 111 11.81 1.79 -16.44
C ALA A 111 12.09 1.43 -17.90
N GLN A 112 11.32 0.50 -18.48
CA GLN A 112 11.43 0.12 -19.88
C GLN A 112 11.07 1.27 -20.82
N ALA A 113 9.96 1.97 -20.55
CA ALA A 113 9.51 3.07 -21.40
C ALA A 113 10.49 4.26 -21.37
N ARG A 114 11.07 4.58 -20.20
CA ARG A 114 12.14 5.58 -20.09
C ARG A 114 13.36 5.21 -20.91
N THR A 115 13.81 3.95 -20.79
CA THR A 115 14.94 3.43 -21.56
C THR A 115 14.69 3.54 -23.08
N ALA A 116 13.49 3.16 -23.54
CA ALA A 116 13.13 3.24 -24.95
C ALA A 116 13.07 4.69 -25.46
N MET A 117 12.55 5.62 -24.64
CA MET A 117 12.51 7.05 -24.94
C MET A 117 13.92 7.63 -25.10
N ASP A 118 14.83 7.31 -24.17
CA ASP A 118 16.21 7.79 -24.22
C ASP A 118 16.95 7.22 -25.44
N GLN A 119 16.78 5.92 -25.73
CA GLN A 119 17.36 5.30 -26.92
C GLN A 119 16.81 5.89 -28.23
N ALA A 120 15.52 6.21 -28.29
CA ALA A 120 14.92 6.84 -29.47
C ALA A 120 15.46 8.26 -29.67
N PHE A 121 15.72 8.98 -28.59
CA PHE A 121 16.33 10.30 -28.63
C PHE A 121 17.79 10.24 -29.10
N GLU A 122 18.59 9.33 -28.56
CA GLU A 122 19.97 9.09 -29.02
C GLU A 122 19.99 8.72 -30.52
N ALA A 123 19.13 7.80 -30.96
CA ALA A 123 19.06 7.39 -32.36
C ALA A 123 18.65 8.53 -33.30
N LEU A 124 17.89 9.52 -32.83
CA LEU A 124 17.56 10.72 -33.59
C LEU A 124 18.81 11.56 -33.87
N THR A 125 19.70 11.71 -32.88
CA THR A 125 20.93 12.51 -33.03
C THR A 125 21.93 11.93 -34.03
N SER A 126 21.85 10.63 -34.30
CA SER A 126 22.70 9.93 -35.28
C SER A 126 21.97 9.56 -36.57
N ALA A 127 20.73 10.03 -36.77
CA ALA A 127 19.93 9.64 -37.93
C ALA A 127 20.41 10.35 -39.20
N GLU A 128 20.56 9.59 -40.29
CA GLU A 128 20.69 10.15 -41.64
C GLU A 128 19.43 10.97 -42.00
N ASP A 129 19.59 12.04 -42.80
CA ASP A 129 18.52 12.97 -43.17
C ASP A 129 17.27 12.27 -43.74
N ASN A 130 17.48 11.25 -44.59
CA ASN A 130 16.41 10.47 -45.22
C ASN A 130 15.60 9.62 -44.21
N ARG A 131 16.10 9.44 -42.99
CA ARG A 131 15.47 8.68 -41.89
C ARG A 131 15.02 9.56 -40.74
N TRP A 132 15.35 10.86 -40.76
CA TRP A 132 15.06 11.80 -39.67
C TRP A 132 13.58 11.81 -39.29
N ARG A 133 12.67 11.94 -40.27
CA ARG A 133 11.21 11.94 -40.02
C ARG A 133 10.74 10.67 -39.30
N SER A 134 11.28 9.52 -39.69
CA SER A 134 10.97 8.24 -39.06
C SER A 134 11.54 8.16 -37.64
N ALA A 135 12.72 8.71 -37.40
CA ALA A 135 13.32 8.81 -36.06
C ALA A 135 12.51 9.73 -35.13
N VAL A 136 12.07 10.90 -35.60
CA VAL A 136 11.18 11.80 -34.85
C VAL A 136 9.87 11.12 -34.51
N SER A 137 9.24 10.43 -35.47
CA SER A 137 8.00 9.70 -35.19
C SER A 137 8.18 8.64 -34.11
N ARG A 138 9.29 7.87 -34.14
CA ARG A 138 9.60 6.90 -33.08
C ARG A 138 9.81 7.57 -31.74
N LEU A 139 10.54 8.68 -31.68
CA LEU A 139 10.75 9.44 -30.46
C LEU A 139 9.42 9.86 -29.84
N LEU A 140 8.53 10.50 -30.61
CA LEU A 140 7.21 10.92 -30.13
C LEU A 140 6.41 9.74 -29.56
N THR A 141 6.37 8.61 -30.29
CA THR A 141 5.69 7.40 -29.79
C THR A 141 6.28 6.90 -28.47
N THR A 142 7.61 6.87 -28.33
CA THR A 142 8.25 6.44 -27.07
C THR A 142 8.03 7.42 -25.92
N GLN A 143 7.94 8.73 -26.20
CA GLN A 143 7.63 9.76 -25.21
C GLN A 143 6.19 9.61 -24.68
N GLU A 144 5.22 9.36 -25.57
CA GLU A 144 3.83 9.07 -25.20
C GLU A 144 3.73 7.80 -24.32
N GLN A 145 4.46 6.74 -24.70
CA GLN A 145 4.53 5.51 -23.92
C GLN A 145 5.15 5.73 -22.53
N ALA A 146 6.20 6.54 -22.43
CA ALA A 146 6.84 6.88 -21.16
C ALA A 146 5.89 7.68 -20.25
N LEU A 147 5.13 8.64 -20.78
CA LEU A 147 4.12 9.39 -20.02
C LEU A 147 2.96 8.51 -19.54
N ALA A 148 2.50 7.59 -20.39
CA ALA A 148 1.47 6.62 -20.01
C ALA A 148 1.95 5.69 -18.90
N ALA A 149 3.18 5.17 -19.02
CA ALA A 149 3.80 4.33 -18.00
C ALA A 149 4.02 5.09 -16.68
N ALA A 150 4.43 6.35 -16.74
CA ALA A 150 4.59 7.20 -15.57
C ALA A 150 3.26 7.44 -14.84
N THR A 151 2.17 7.66 -15.59
CA THR A 151 0.83 7.77 -15.02
C THR A 151 0.38 6.47 -14.34
N GLY A 152 0.68 5.32 -14.96
CA GLY A 152 0.43 4.00 -14.38
C GLY A 152 1.20 3.79 -13.08
N TRP A 153 2.46 4.19 -13.05
CA TRP A 153 3.29 4.17 -11.84
C TRP A 153 2.73 5.07 -10.73
N ASP A 154 2.45 6.35 -11.02
CA ASP A 154 1.92 7.28 -10.01
C ASP A 154 0.57 6.80 -9.46
N THR A 155 -0.25 6.12 -10.27
CA THR A 155 -1.52 5.51 -9.82
C THR A 155 -1.27 4.30 -8.91
N ALA A 156 -0.41 3.37 -9.32
CA ALA A 156 -0.11 2.17 -8.53
C ALA A 156 0.56 2.53 -7.20
N PHE A 157 1.48 3.47 -7.24
CA PHE A 157 2.23 3.89 -6.07
C PHE A 157 1.42 4.78 -5.13
N GLY A 158 0.51 5.60 -5.67
CA GLY A 158 -0.48 6.30 -4.86
C GLY A 158 -1.30 5.34 -3.98
N ALA A 159 -1.66 4.15 -4.49
CA ALA A 159 -2.39 3.16 -3.70
C ALA A 159 -1.56 2.63 -2.50
N ILE A 160 -0.24 2.52 -2.65
CA ILE A 160 0.67 2.20 -1.54
C ILE A 160 0.71 3.36 -0.54
N ALA A 161 0.86 4.59 -0.99
CA ALA A 161 0.91 5.76 -0.12
C ALA A 161 -0.39 5.95 0.69
N SER A 162 -1.54 5.77 0.06
CA SER A 162 -2.85 5.78 0.73
C SER A 162 -2.96 4.67 1.78
N LEU A 163 -2.48 3.46 1.47
CA LEU A 163 -2.45 2.35 2.42
C LEU A 163 -1.52 2.62 3.61
N MET A 164 -0.38 3.26 3.39
CA MET A 164 0.52 3.70 4.47
C MET A 164 -0.15 4.71 5.38
N ALA A 165 -0.89 5.68 4.82
CA ALA A 165 -1.66 6.64 5.61
C ALA A 165 -2.77 5.95 6.43
N ASP A 166 -3.48 4.99 5.83
CA ASP A 166 -4.54 4.24 6.51
C ASP A 166 -4.01 3.36 7.66
N THR A 167 -2.76 2.91 7.58
CA THR A 167 -2.16 1.94 8.52
C THR A 167 -1.32 2.58 9.63
N VAL A 168 -1.26 3.91 9.72
CA VAL A 168 -0.54 4.63 10.80
C VAL A 168 -0.95 4.15 12.19
N HIS A 169 -2.24 3.85 12.38
CA HIS A 169 -2.78 3.36 13.66
C HIS A 169 -2.30 1.94 14.04
N LEU A 170 -1.73 1.18 13.10
CA LEU A 170 -1.14 -0.13 13.35
C LEU A 170 0.34 -0.04 13.76
N GLY A 171 0.94 1.15 13.73
CA GLY A 171 2.35 1.36 14.06
C GLY A 171 3.32 0.73 13.06
N TRP A 172 2.87 0.47 11.83
CA TRP A 172 3.72 -0.12 10.79
C TRP A 172 4.84 0.81 10.37
N THR A 173 6.00 0.21 10.16
CA THR A 173 7.22 0.88 9.73
C THR A 173 7.48 0.65 8.25
N ALA A 174 8.47 1.36 7.69
CA ALA A 174 8.92 1.09 6.33
C ALA A 174 9.41 -0.36 6.14
N GLU A 175 9.99 -0.99 7.18
CA GLU A 175 10.42 -2.38 7.15
C GLU A 175 9.24 -3.36 7.01
N ASP A 176 8.08 -3.04 7.60
CA ASP A 176 6.88 -3.86 7.45
C ASP A 176 6.37 -3.81 6.01
N PHE A 177 6.38 -2.64 5.39
CA PHE A 177 6.04 -2.51 3.96
C PHE A 177 7.03 -3.26 3.06
N GLN A 178 8.32 -3.29 3.40
CA GLN A 178 9.29 -4.11 2.68
C GLN A 178 9.00 -5.60 2.78
N ARG A 179 8.55 -6.10 3.94
CA ARG A 179 8.09 -7.50 4.09
C ARG A 179 6.86 -7.82 3.24
N PHE A 180 6.11 -6.80 2.83
CA PHE A 180 4.97 -6.95 1.91
C PHE A 180 5.36 -6.77 0.43
N GLY A 181 6.64 -6.53 0.13
CA GLY A 181 7.15 -6.42 -1.24
C GLY A 181 7.32 -4.99 -1.75
N VAL A 182 7.13 -3.97 -0.90
CA VAL A 182 7.47 -2.59 -1.26
C VAL A 182 8.99 -2.45 -1.30
N ARG A 183 9.54 -1.98 -2.41
CA ARG A 183 10.99 -1.91 -2.58
C ARG A 183 11.57 -0.60 -2.02
N PRO A 184 12.78 -0.62 -1.43
CA PRO A 184 13.39 0.57 -0.86
C PRO A 184 13.79 1.62 -1.91
N GLU A 185 14.05 1.21 -3.15
CA GLU A 185 14.35 2.13 -4.25
C GLU A 185 13.11 2.90 -4.74
N TRP A 186 11.89 2.46 -4.37
CA TRP A 186 10.69 3.21 -4.65
C TRP A 186 10.58 4.35 -3.65
N ALA A 187 11.00 5.55 -4.05
CA ALA A 187 10.93 6.73 -3.18
C ALA A 187 9.47 6.97 -2.74
N ILE A 188 9.19 6.67 -1.46
CA ILE A 188 7.85 6.85 -0.89
C ILE A 188 7.66 8.33 -0.55
N GLU A 189 7.03 9.08 -1.45
CA GLU A 189 6.51 10.42 -1.15
C GLU A 189 5.18 10.35 -0.37
N ALA A 190 4.74 11.47 0.21
CA ALA A 190 3.54 11.48 1.03
C ALA A 190 2.29 11.24 0.16
N ASP A 191 1.24 10.62 0.73
CA ASP A 191 -0.07 10.45 0.06
C ASP A 191 -0.62 11.76 -0.55
N SER A 192 -0.31 12.89 0.08
CA SER A 192 -0.65 14.22 -0.43
C SER A 192 -0.06 14.56 -1.79
N ASP A 193 1.08 13.98 -2.16
CA ASP A 193 1.73 14.20 -3.45
C ASP A 193 0.99 13.45 -4.60
N TYR A 194 0.15 12.46 -4.26
CA TYR A 194 -0.58 11.62 -5.23
C TYR A 194 -2.07 11.96 -5.37
N TYR A 195 -2.80 12.20 -4.26
CA TYR A 195 -4.27 12.28 -4.33
C TYR A 195 -4.91 13.53 -3.75
N ARG A 196 -4.21 14.30 -2.92
CA ARG A 196 -4.93 15.17 -1.98
C ARG A 196 -5.28 16.57 -2.48
N LEU A 197 -4.91 16.99 -3.69
CA LEU A 197 -5.27 18.31 -4.24
C LEU A 197 -5.38 18.32 -5.77
N ALA A 198 -6.03 19.36 -6.31
CA ALA A 198 -5.94 19.79 -7.73
C ALA A 198 -4.48 20.09 -8.20
N LYS A 199 -3.50 19.90 -7.32
CA LYS A 199 -2.05 20.04 -7.49
C LYS A 199 -1.29 18.73 -7.21
N ALA A 200 -1.93 17.56 -7.37
CA ALA A 200 -1.24 16.27 -7.28
C ALA A 200 -0.01 16.32 -8.18
N LYS A 201 1.17 16.13 -7.58
CA LYS A 201 2.44 16.35 -8.28
C LYS A 201 2.70 15.22 -9.27
N ARG A 202 2.18 14.00 -9.05
CA ARG A 202 2.43 12.84 -9.94
C ARG A 202 3.93 12.77 -10.31
N PRO A 203 4.79 12.49 -9.31
CA PRO A 203 6.22 12.76 -9.41
C PRO A 203 6.87 12.12 -10.65
N ALA A 204 6.52 10.88 -10.98
CA ALA A 204 7.09 10.23 -12.16
C ALA A 204 6.63 10.88 -13.46
N HIS A 205 5.35 11.30 -13.54
CA HIS A 205 4.85 12.04 -14.69
C HIS A 205 5.58 13.38 -14.86
N ILE A 206 5.80 14.14 -13.78
CA ILE A 206 6.59 15.39 -13.84
C ILE A 206 8.01 15.12 -14.32
N GLU A 207 8.67 14.09 -13.79
CA GLU A 207 10.04 13.76 -14.14
C GLU A 207 10.17 13.40 -15.63
N VAL A 208 9.27 12.54 -16.14
CA VAL A 208 9.25 12.16 -17.57
C VAL A 208 8.94 13.36 -18.45
N ASN A 209 7.94 14.18 -18.09
CA ASN A 209 7.61 15.38 -18.86
C ASN A 209 8.79 16.37 -18.90
N THR A 210 9.52 16.52 -17.80
CA THR A 210 10.72 17.35 -17.73
C THR A 210 11.85 16.80 -18.61
N ALA A 211 11.99 15.47 -18.74
CA ALA A 211 12.92 14.87 -19.68
C ALA A 211 12.52 15.14 -21.14
N ILE A 212 11.23 14.99 -21.47
CA ILE A 212 10.68 15.29 -22.80
C ILE A 212 10.94 16.74 -23.21
N GLU A 213 10.65 17.70 -22.32
CA GLU A 213 10.89 19.12 -22.60
C GLU A 213 12.38 19.42 -22.84
N ARG A 214 13.28 18.76 -22.11
CA ARG A 214 14.73 18.88 -22.35
C ARG A 214 15.13 18.33 -23.72
N GLN A 215 14.60 17.17 -24.11
CA GLN A 215 14.84 16.58 -25.43
C GLN A 215 14.32 17.49 -26.56
N HIS A 216 13.11 18.04 -26.41
CA HIS A 216 12.53 18.98 -27.38
C HIS A 216 13.34 20.28 -27.47
N ALA A 217 13.78 20.83 -26.34
CA ALA A 217 14.63 22.02 -26.31
C ALA A 217 15.95 21.80 -27.04
N HIS A 218 16.57 20.62 -26.88
CA HIS A 218 17.79 20.26 -27.61
C HIS A 218 17.55 20.19 -29.11
N ILE A 219 16.47 19.53 -29.57
CA ILE A 219 16.14 19.43 -30.99
C ILE A 219 15.90 20.82 -31.60
N ARG A 220 15.18 21.70 -30.90
CA ARG A 220 14.98 23.09 -31.34
C ARG A 220 16.31 23.83 -31.48
N ALA A 221 17.18 23.75 -30.46
CA ALA A 221 18.48 24.41 -30.51
C ALA A 221 19.36 23.92 -31.68
N VAL A 222 19.30 22.63 -32.03
CA VAL A 222 20.01 22.10 -33.21
C VAL A 222 19.42 22.65 -34.51
N ALA A 223 18.08 22.66 -34.65
CA ALA A 223 17.41 23.22 -35.82
C ALA A 223 17.73 24.72 -36.00
N ASP A 224 17.81 25.46 -34.89
CA ASP A 224 18.17 26.88 -34.87
C ASP A 224 19.60 27.11 -35.37
N LEU A 225 20.55 26.26 -34.97
CA LEU A 225 21.94 26.35 -35.40
C LEU A 225 22.15 25.98 -36.88
N LEU A 226 21.33 25.06 -37.41
CA LEU A 226 21.43 24.61 -38.80
C LEU A 226 20.74 25.56 -39.78
N GLY A 227 19.97 26.53 -39.29
CA GLY A 227 19.26 27.48 -40.14
C GLY A 227 18.08 26.87 -40.88
N ASP A 228 17.54 25.73 -40.41
CA ASP A 228 16.37 25.03 -40.99
C ASP A 228 15.04 25.78 -40.73
N HIS A 229 15.11 27.08 -40.51
CA HIS A 229 13.96 27.94 -40.35
C HIS A 229 13.50 28.45 -41.70
N THR A 230 12.39 27.88 -42.15
CA THR A 230 11.53 28.31 -43.26
C THR A 230 11.97 27.80 -44.65
N PRO A 231 11.10 27.06 -45.38
CA PRO A 231 11.24 26.97 -46.82
C PRO A 231 11.13 28.39 -47.40
N THR A 232 12.18 28.87 -48.05
CA THR A 232 12.10 30.04 -48.92
C THR A 232 11.17 29.73 -50.08
N ALA A 233 10.02 30.41 -50.07
CA ALA A 233 9.06 30.72 -51.15
C ALA A 233 8.65 29.58 -52.10
#